data_AF-A0A392T737-F1
#
_entry.id   AF-A0A392T737-F1
#
_cell.length_a   1.000
_cell.length_b   1.000
_cell.length_c   1.000
_cell.angle_alpha   90.00
_cell.angle_beta   90.00
_cell.angle_gamma   90.00
#
_symmetry.space_group_name_H-M   'P 1'
#
loop_
_entity.id
_entity.type
_entity.pdbx_description
1 polymer ?
#
loop_
_entity_poly.entity_id
_entity_poly.type
_entity_poly.pdbx_seq_one_letter_code
_entity_poly.pdbx_strand_id
1 'polypeptide(L)'
;MFQMGRELGELKQGRTSVAEYTQKFNELVRFSSDANGALSERTKMNKYRYGLRGDIAHAVSLQSIANFGDLIHKAYSAEATIDFANKEIAA
;
A
#
# COMPACT_ATOMS: atom_id res chain seq x y z
N MET A 1 14.99 -17.14 11.99
CA MET A 1 13.65 -16.62 11.63
C MET A 1 13.83 -15.21 11.06
N PHE A 2 13.93 -15.04 9.73
CA PHE A 2 14.22 -13.73 9.09
C PHE A 2 13.53 -13.53 7.72
N GLN A 3 12.51 -14.33 7.38
CA GLN A 3 11.90 -14.30 6.04
C GLN A 3 10.80 -13.22 5.93
N MET A 4 9.92 -13.10 6.92
CA MET A 4 8.66 -12.34 6.79
C MET A 4 8.82 -10.80 6.75
N GLY A 5 9.78 -10.23 7.48
CA GLY A 5 10.09 -8.80 7.39
C GLY A 5 10.65 -8.38 6.02
N ARG A 6 11.28 -9.35 5.33
CA ARG A 6 11.80 -9.22 3.96
C ARG A 6 10.65 -9.31 2.95
N GLU A 7 9.74 -10.27 3.12
CA GLU A 7 8.53 -10.42 2.29
C GLU A 7 7.65 -9.17 2.29
N LEU A 8 7.48 -8.51 3.45
CA LEU A 8 6.77 -7.22 3.52
C LEU A 8 7.49 -6.07 2.79
N GLY A 9 8.82 -6.11 2.69
CA GLY A 9 9.60 -5.12 1.93
C GLY A 9 9.56 -5.35 0.43
N GLU A 10 9.33 -6.61 0.02
CA GLU A 10 9.29 -7.04 -1.38
C GLU A 10 7.86 -7.05 -1.96
N LEU A 11 6.82 -6.99 -1.12
CA LEU A 11 5.43 -6.93 -1.58
C LEU A 11 5.19 -5.65 -2.41
N LYS A 12 4.93 -5.84 -3.70
CA LYS A 12 4.52 -4.80 -4.63
C LYS A 12 3.07 -4.99 -5.06
N GLN A 13 2.33 -3.88 -5.19
CA GLN A 13 0.99 -3.85 -5.79
C GLN A 13 1.03 -4.36 -7.24
N GLY A 14 2.04 -3.95 -8.01
CA GLY A 14 2.14 -4.34 -9.41
C GLY A 14 0.92 -3.87 -10.22
N ARG A 15 0.24 -4.81 -10.88
CA ARG A 15 -0.96 -4.55 -11.69
C ARG A 15 -2.28 -4.82 -10.96
N THR A 16 -2.25 -5.31 -9.71
CA THR A 16 -3.47 -5.59 -8.96
C THR A 16 -4.09 -4.31 -8.42
N SER A 17 -5.35 -4.40 -8.00
CA SER A 17 -6.02 -3.31 -7.31
C SER A 17 -5.35 -2.94 -5.99
N VAL A 18 -5.55 -1.71 -5.52
CA VAL A 18 -5.18 -1.29 -4.15
C VAL A 18 -5.90 -2.18 -3.12
N ALA A 19 -7.10 -2.67 -3.42
CA ALA A 19 -7.84 -3.57 -2.54
C ALA A 19 -7.10 -4.87 -2.28
N GLU A 20 -6.73 -5.58 -3.35
CA GLU A 20 -6.00 -6.85 -3.26
C GLU A 20 -4.63 -6.67 -2.62
N TYR A 21 -3.92 -5.59 -2.95
CA TYR A 21 -2.64 -5.27 -2.35
C TYR A 21 -2.77 -5.02 -0.84
N THR A 22 -3.77 -4.23 -0.44
CA THR A 22 -4.02 -3.89 0.98
C THR A 22 -4.38 -5.12 1.79
N GLN A 23 -5.19 -6.02 1.24
CA GLN A 23 -5.53 -7.28 1.88
C GLN A 23 -4.26 -8.10 2.17
N LYS A 24 -3.45 -8.38 1.13
CA LYS A 24 -2.20 -9.15 1.28
C LYS A 24 -1.22 -8.51 2.26
N PHE A 25 -1.11 -7.18 2.21
CA PHE A 25 -0.26 -6.44 3.14
C PHE A 25 -0.73 -6.60 4.59
N ASN A 26 -2.03 -6.48 4.85
CA ASN A 26 -2.60 -6.65 6.19
C ASN A 26 -2.45 -8.09 6.72
N GLU A 27 -2.60 -9.09 5.86
CA GLU A 27 -2.35 -10.48 6.21
C GLU A 27 -0.89 -10.68 6.65
N LEU A 28 0.08 -10.22 5.85
CA LEU A 28 1.51 -10.31 6.20
C LEU A 28 1.86 -9.54 7.48
N VAL A 29 1.29 -8.34 7.67
CA VAL A 29 1.47 -7.55 8.90
C VAL A 29 0.98 -8.32 10.12
N ARG A 30 -0.21 -8.93 10.03
CA ARG A 30 -0.81 -9.72 11.12
C ARG A 30 0.10 -10.89 11.49
N PHE A 31 0.46 -11.73 10.53
CA PHE A 31 1.35 -12.87 10.76
C PHE A 31 2.75 -12.46 11.26
N SER A 32 3.29 -11.32 10.81
CA SER A 32 4.59 -10.84 11.30
C SER A 32 4.53 -10.31 12.75
N SER A 33 3.38 -9.73 13.14
CA SER A 33 3.19 -9.18 14.49
C SER A 33 3.11 -10.28 15.54
N ASP A 34 2.52 -11.43 15.18
CA ASP A 34 2.48 -12.63 16.01
C ASP A 34 3.88 -13.28 16.19
N ALA A 35 4.79 -13.10 15.24
CA ALA A 35 6.11 -13.74 15.25
C ALA A 35 7.28 -12.87 15.77
N ASN A 36 7.20 -11.53 15.65
CA ASN A 36 8.38 -10.68 15.80
C ASN A 36 8.09 -9.32 16.50
N GLY A 37 6.93 -9.19 17.14
CA GLY A 37 6.42 -7.94 17.72
C GLY A 37 5.70 -7.05 16.70
N ALA A 38 4.74 -6.26 17.16
CA ALA A 38 3.91 -5.43 16.29
C ALA A 38 4.75 -4.35 15.56
N LEU A 39 4.55 -4.21 14.24
CA LEU A 39 5.16 -3.13 13.46
C LEU A 39 4.62 -1.77 13.92
N SER A 40 5.52 -0.80 14.14
CA SER A 40 5.12 0.58 14.39
C SER A 40 4.33 1.13 13.20
N GLU A 41 3.37 2.03 13.48
CA GLU A 41 2.52 2.61 12.44
C GLU A 41 3.36 3.31 11.35
N ARG A 42 4.39 4.05 11.74
CA ARG A 42 5.32 4.71 10.81
C ARG A 42 6.01 3.70 9.88
N THR A 43 6.50 2.58 10.42
CA THR A 43 7.14 1.54 9.60
C THR A 43 6.13 0.87 8.66
N LYS A 44 4.91 0.62 9.14
CA LYS A 44 3.81 0.08 8.34
C LYS A 44 3.47 0.99 7.15
N MET A 45 3.31 2.28 7.41
CA MET A 45 3.04 3.29 6.39
C MET A 45 4.17 3.39 5.36
N ASN A 46 5.43 3.41 5.81
CA ASN A 46 6.59 3.49 4.91
C ASN A 46 6.67 2.26 3.98
N LYS A 47 6.49 1.06 4.54
CA LYS A 47 6.50 -0.18 3.75
C LYS A 47 5.35 -0.22 2.73
N TYR A 48 4.15 0.19 3.15
CA TYR A 48 2.99 0.23 2.28
C TYR A 48 3.19 1.22 1.11
N ARG A 49 3.65 2.44 1.39
CA ARG A 49 3.94 3.45 0.35
C ARG A 49 4.99 2.97 -0.65
N TYR A 50 6.01 2.24 -0.19
CA TYR A 50 7.03 1.69 -1.06
C TYR A 50 6.51 0.57 -1.98
N GLY A 51 5.49 -0.16 -1.55
CA GLY A 51 4.90 -1.25 -2.33
C GLY A 51 3.82 -0.82 -3.32
N LEU A 52 3.24 0.37 -3.18
CA LEU A 52 2.24 0.91 -4.11
C LEU A 52 2.76 1.02 -5.55
N ARG A 53 1.84 0.93 -6.51
CA ARG A 53 2.12 1.19 -7.93
C ARG A 53 2.61 2.63 -8.10
N GLY A 54 3.56 2.87 -9.00
CA GLY A 54 4.33 4.13 -9.03
C GLY A 54 3.48 5.40 -9.20
N ASP A 55 2.45 5.34 -10.03
CA ASP A 55 1.47 6.41 -10.26
C ASP A 55 0.64 6.73 -9.00
N ILE A 56 0.13 5.70 -8.32
CA ILE A 56 -0.62 5.82 -7.07
C ILE A 56 0.29 6.33 -5.95
N ALA A 57 1.49 5.75 -5.82
CA ALA A 57 2.48 6.16 -4.83
C ALA A 57 2.85 7.64 -4.97
N HIS A 58 3.01 8.10 -6.22
CA HIS A 58 3.25 9.50 -6.53
C HIS A 58 2.07 10.38 -6.10
N ALA A 59 0.84 10.06 -6.52
CA ALA A 59 -0.36 10.84 -6.17
C ALA A 59 -0.61 10.91 -4.65
N VAL A 60 -0.40 9.81 -3.95
CA VAL A 60 -0.49 9.73 -2.48
C VAL A 60 0.61 10.54 -1.82
N SER A 61 1.82 10.63 -2.41
CA SER A 61 2.94 11.37 -1.82
C SER A 61 2.73 12.89 -1.75
N LEU A 62 1.86 13.42 -2.58
CA LEU A 62 1.50 14.84 -2.63
C LEU A 62 0.51 15.25 -1.54
N GLN A 63 -0.03 14.28 -0.80
CA GLN A 63 -1.06 14.51 0.20
C GLN A 63 -0.48 14.43 1.62
N SER A 64 -1.04 15.22 2.53
CA SER A 64 -0.80 15.03 3.96
C SER A 64 -1.48 13.76 4.42
N ILE A 65 -0.77 12.89 5.15
CA ILE A 65 -1.25 11.59 5.62
C ILE A 65 -1.12 11.51 7.13
N ALA A 66 -2.24 11.35 7.82
CA ALA A 66 -2.28 11.37 9.28
C ALA A 66 -1.93 10.02 9.92
N ASN A 67 -2.38 8.92 9.32
CA ASN A 67 -2.22 7.57 9.86
C ASN A 67 -2.35 6.51 8.75
N PHE A 68 -2.27 5.24 9.13
CA PHE A 68 -2.33 4.14 8.15
C PHE A 68 -3.70 3.99 7.47
N GLY A 69 -4.80 4.26 8.17
CA GLY A 69 -6.14 4.22 7.57
C GLY A 69 -6.33 5.30 6.51
N ASP A 70 -5.86 6.52 6.81
CA ASP A 70 -5.87 7.65 5.88
C ASP A 70 -5.01 7.36 4.63
N LEU A 71 -3.84 6.73 4.81
CA LEU A 71 -3.00 6.28 3.69
C LEU A 71 -3.75 5.33 2.74
N ILE A 72 -4.45 4.33 3.29
CA ILE A 72 -5.23 3.37 2.50
C ILE A 72 -6.35 4.09 1.73
N HIS A 73 -7.10 4.95 2.41
CA HIS A 73 -8.20 5.70 1.79
C HIS A 73 -7.71 6.56 0.61
N LYS A 74 -6.58 7.25 0.79
CA LYS A 74 -5.97 8.06 -0.26
C LYS A 74 -5.44 7.23 -1.43
N ALA A 75 -4.90 6.03 -1.16
CA ALA A 75 -4.48 5.12 -2.21
C ALA A 75 -5.67 4.65 -3.07
N TYR A 76 -6.81 4.32 -2.44
CA TYR A 76 -8.05 3.98 -3.17
C TYR A 76 -8.55 5.15 -4.02
N SER A 77 -8.60 6.36 -3.46
CA SER A 77 -9.03 7.54 -4.19
C SER A 77 -8.12 7.85 -5.39
N ALA A 78 -6.79 7.70 -5.22
CA ALA A 78 -5.83 7.85 -6.30
C ALA A 78 -6.02 6.79 -7.40
N GLU A 79 -6.21 5.52 -7.03
CA GLU A 79 -6.47 4.44 -8.01
C GLU A 79 -7.72 4.74 -8.84
N ALA A 80 -8.83 5.12 -8.19
CA ALA A 80 -10.07 5.44 -8.88
C ALA A 80 -9.94 6.63 -9.85
N THR A 81 -9.21 7.67 -9.43
CA THR A 81 -8.97 8.86 -10.27
C THR A 81 -8.13 8.52 -11.50
N ILE A 82 -7.08 7.70 -11.31
CA ILE A 82 -6.19 7.28 -12.40
C ILE A 82 -6.92 6.33 -13.36
N ASP A 83 -7.69 5.38 -12.84
CA ASP A 83 -8.47 4.46 -13.67
C ASP A 83 -9.52 5.20 -14.52
N PHE A 84 -10.17 6.21 -13.94
CA PHE A 84 -11.09 7.08 -14.66
C PHE A 84 -10.39 7.85 -15.79
N ALA A 85 -9.25 8.50 -15.49
CA ALA A 85 -8.49 9.25 -16.48
C ALA A 85 -7.99 8.35 -17.64
N ASN A 86 -7.55 7.13 -17.34
CA ASN A 86 -7.12 6.18 -18.36
C ASN A 86 -8.27 5.72 -19.27
N LYS A 87 -9.50 5.62 -18.73
CA LYS A 87 -10.70 5.29 -19.53
C LYS A 87 -11.11 6.44 -20.44
N GLU A 88 -10.98 7.69 -20.00
CA GLU A 88 -11.29 8.85 -20.84
C GLU A 88 -10.28 9.06 -21.98
N ILE A 89 -9.01 8.70 -21.78
CA ILE A 89 -7.98 8.77 -22.85
C ILE A 89 -8.15 7.65 -23.90
N ALA A 90 -8.77 6.53 -23.52
CA ALA A 90 -8.98 5.38 -24.39
C ALA A 90 -10.31 5.42 -25.18
N ALA A 91 -11.16 6.42 -24.92
CA ALA A 91 -12.45 6.66 -25.59
C ALA A 91 -12.30 7.66 -26.74
#